data_AF-A0A2V9V9E4-F1
#
_entry.id   AF-A0A2V9V9E4-F1
#
_cell.length_a   1.000
_cell.length_b   1.000
_cell.length_c   1.000
_cell.angle_alpha   90.00
_cell.angle_beta   90.00
_cell.angle_gamma   90.00
#
_symmetry.space_group_name_H-M   'P 1'
#
loop_
_entity.id
_entity.type
_entity.pdbx_description
1 polymer ?
#
loop_
_entity_poly.entity_id
_entity_poly.type
_entity_poly.pdbx_seq_one_letter_code
_entity_poly.pdbx_strand_id
1 'polypeptide(L)'
;MKNSGRIERALRFSAILLALFFPAFPVQARALNGETWAREKFSAAQRMREALNGRPAADRDRQDYQRVIDSYRRVYRGAPTSTKADPSAATVAELLVEMGRRFDDDTVLRSAIQQYEFLRREYPGSKSRFDALFTVGEIYKDDLDDPAQAR
;
A
#
# COMPACT_ATOMS: atom_id res chain seq x y z
N MET A 1 -63.71 -42.00 17.10
CA MET A 1 -63.36 -41.71 18.52
C MET A 1 -61.85 -41.87 18.65
N LYS A 2 -61.07 -40.78 18.55
CA LYS A 2 -60.58 -39.97 19.67
C LYS A 2 -59.80 -40.80 20.69
N ASN A 3 -58.46 -40.76 20.59
CA ASN A 3 -57.67 -40.17 21.68
C ASN A 3 -56.25 -39.80 21.23
N SER A 4 -56.01 -38.50 21.34
CA SER A 4 -54.74 -37.82 21.25
C SER A 4 -54.07 -37.83 22.63
N GLY A 5 -52.74 -37.87 22.66
CA GLY A 5 -51.95 -37.40 23.79
C GLY A 5 -51.11 -38.45 24.51
N ARG A 6 -49.81 -38.46 24.17
CA ARG A 6 -48.62 -39.07 24.84
C ARG A 6 -47.83 -39.82 23.76
N ILE A 7 -46.67 -39.40 23.28
CA ILE A 7 -45.55 -38.76 23.97
C ILE A 7 -44.80 -37.94 22.93
N GLU A 8 -44.87 -36.62 23.07
CA GLU A 8 -43.79 -35.72 22.67
C GLU A 8 -42.51 -36.21 23.35
N ARG A 9 -41.47 -36.58 22.59
CA ARG A 9 -40.04 -36.67 22.97
C ARG A 9 -39.31 -37.67 22.06
N ALA A 10 -39.17 -37.39 20.77
CA ALA A 10 -38.22 -38.17 19.95
C ALA A 10 -37.71 -37.44 18.69
N LEU A 11 -37.88 -36.12 18.56
CA LEU A 11 -37.34 -35.39 17.42
C LEU A 11 -36.70 -34.09 17.88
N ARG A 12 -35.58 -34.19 18.61
CA ARG A 12 -34.71 -33.03 18.91
C ARG A 12 -33.23 -33.38 18.98
N PHE A 13 -32.71 -34.27 18.13
CA PHE A 13 -31.25 -34.51 18.11
C PHE A 13 -30.70 -34.85 16.71
N SER A 14 -31.09 -34.10 15.67
CA SER A 14 -30.50 -34.32 14.33
C SER A 14 -30.15 -33.05 13.55
N ALA A 15 -29.89 -31.94 14.24
CA ALA A 15 -29.49 -30.68 13.58
C ALA A 15 -28.33 -29.94 14.27
N ILE A 16 -27.50 -30.63 15.06
CA ILE A 16 -26.30 -30.05 15.68
C ILE A 16 -25.13 -31.03 15.54
N LEU A 17 -24.80 -31.45 14.31
CA LEU A 17 -23.58 -32.24 14.07
C LEU A 17 -22.96 -31.93 12.70
N LEU A 18 -23.20 -30.73 12.16
CA LEU A 18 -22.62 -30.30 10.89
C LEU A 18 -22.15 -28.83 10.90
N ALA A 19 -21.65 -28.36 12.05
CA ALA A 19 -21.04 -27.03 12.18
C ALA A 19 -19.60 -27.07 12.74
N LEU A 20 -19.00 -28.25 12.90
CA LEU A 20 -17.68 -28.42 13.52
C LEU A 20 -16.53 -28.69 12.55
N PHE A 21 -16.77 -28.64 11.23
CA PHE A 21 -15.73 -28.79 10.21
C PHE A 21 -15.45 -27.48 9.47
N PHE A 22 -15.39 -26.35 10.20
CA PHE A 22 -14.65 -25.19 9.69
C PHE A 22 -13.18 -25.44 10.01
N PRO A 23 -12.30 -25.76 9.03
CA PRO A 23 -10.87 -25.76 9.30
C PRO A 23 -10.51 -24.36 9.77
N ALA A 24 -10.13 -24.23 11.04
CA ALA A 24 -9.45 -23.06 11.56
C ALA A 24 -8.09 -23.02 10.87
N PHE A 25 -8.03 -22.44 9.67
CA PHE A 25 -6.76 -22.07 9.07
C PHE A 25 -6.12 -21.09 10.05
N PRO A 26 -4.98 -21.42 10.68
CA PRO A 26 -4.30 -20.46 11.52
C PRO A 26 -3.97 -19.28 10.60
N VAL A 27 -4.54 -18.11 10.90
CA VAL A 27 -4.10 -16.86 10.29
C VAL A 27 -2.66 -16.69 10.78
N GLN A 28 -1.72 -17.13 9.95
CA GLN A 28 -0.31 -16.90 10.18
C GLN A 28 -0.08 -15.41 10.01
N ALA A 29 -0.20 -14.67 11.12
CA ALA A 29 0.22 -13.28 11.18
C ALA A 29 1.71 -13.25 10.81
N ARG A 30 2.02 -12.75 9.62
CA ARG A 30 3.39 -12.61 9.16
C ARG A 30 4.06 -11.64 10.12
N ALA A 31 5.06 -12.10 10.87
CA ALA A 31 5.80 -11.25 11.78
C ALA A 31 6.36 -10.06 10.98
N LEU A 32 5.93 -8.85 11.35
CA LEU A 32 6.46 -7.64 10.76
C LEU A 32 7.94 -7.52 11.14
N ASN A 33 8.74 -6.98 10.23
CA ASN A 33 10.15 -6.78 10.47
C ASN A 33 10.38 -5.58 11.40
N GLY A 34 11.47 -5.63 12.18
CA GLY A 34 11.85 -4.56 13.10
C GLY A 34 12.62 -3.40 12.44
N GLU A 35 12.96 -2.41 13.26
CA GLU A 35 13.64 -1.16 12.85
C GLU A 35 15.00 -1.39 12.18
N THR A 36 15.79 -2.37 12.64
CA THR A 36 17.10 -2.70 12.06
C THR A 36 16.97 -3.17 10.61
N TRP A 37 16.04 -4.09 10.34
CA TRP A 37 15.73 -4.57 9.00
C TRP A 37 15.23 -3.43 8.10
N ALA A 38 14.34 -2.58 8.63
CA ALA A 38 13.79 -1.45 7.88
C ALA A 38 14.89 -0.47 7.45
N ARG A 39 15.83 -0.15 8.36
CA ARG A 39 17.00 0.69 8.04
C ARG A 39 17.89 0.08 6.97
N GLU A 40 18.18 -1.21 7.05
CA GLU A 40 19.00 -1.89 6.04
C GLU A 40 18.34 -1.83 4.64
N LYS A 41 17.04 -2.16 4.56
CA LYS A 41 16.31 -2.13 3.28
C LYS A 41 16.13 -0.72 2.75
N PHE A 42 15.89 0.25 3.62
CA PHE A 42 15.84 1.67 3.25
C PHE A 42 17.19 2.13 2.67
N SER A 43 18.31 1.85 3.33
CA SER A 43 19.64 2.21 2.82
C SER A 43 19.96 1.52 1.49
N ALA A 44 19.50 0.28 1.28
CA ALA A 44 19.62 -0.38 -0.01
C ALA A 44 18.79 0.33 -1.10
N ALA A 45 17.55 0.72 -0.80
CA ALA A 45 16.69 1.47 -1.71
C ALA A 45 17.28 2.86 -2.05
N GLN A 46 17.92 3.53 -1.09
CA GLN A 46 18.63 4.79 -1.32
C GLN A 46 19.78 4.63 -2.32
N ARG A 47 20.62 3.60 -2.17
CA ARG A 47 21.69 3.31 -3.14
C ARG A 47 21.14 3.01 -4.54
N MET A 48 20.01 2.33 -4.63
CA MET A 48 19.35 2.09 -5.92
C MET A 48 18.84 3.40 -6.55
N ARG A 49 18.29 4.32 -5.75
CA ARG A 49 17.88 5.66 -6.21
C ARG A 49 19.08 6.50 -6.65
N GLU A 50 20.19 6.44 -5.92
CA GLU A 50 21.45 7.10 -6.29
C GLU A 50 21.96 6.57 -7.64
N ALA A 51 21.95 5.26 -7.84
CA ALA A 51 22.35 4.65 -9.11
C ALA A 51 21.43 5.04 -10.28
N LEU A 52 20.11 5.10 -10.04
CA LEU A 52 19.13 5.64 -11.01
C LEU A 52 19.46 7.09 -11.38
N ASN A 53 19.74 7.91 -10.37
CA ASN A 53 20.00 9.34 -10.52
C ASN A 53 21.37 9.64 -11.16
N GLY A 54 22.32 8.73 -11.06
CA GLY A 54 23.63 8.83 -11.72
C GLY A 54 23.58 8.73 -13.23
N ARG A 55 22.46 8.28 -13.81
CA ARG A 55 22.21 8.29 -15.25
C ARG A 55 21.49 9.58 -15.64
N PRO A 56 21.82 10.19 -16.80
CA PRO A 56 21.02 11.28 -17.36
C PRO A 56 19.56 10.91 -17.39
N ALA A 57 18.66 11.90 -17.24
CA ALA A 57 17.23 11.65 -17.30
C ALA A 57 16.94 10.84 -18.57
N ALA A 58 17.15 11.35 -19.79
CA ALA A 58 16.84 10.66 -21.05
C ALA A 58 17.19 9.15 -21.14
N ASP A 59 18.23 8.67 -20.44
CA ASP A 59 18.67 7.27 -20.48
C ASP A 59 17.98 6.31 -19.51
N ARG A 60 17.19 6.80 -18.53
CA ARG A 60 16.49 5.92 -17.56
C ARG A 60 15.27 5.26 -18.20
N ASP A 61 15.06 3.97 -17.98
CA ASP A 61 13.86 3.29 -18.50
C ASP A 61 12.79 3.09 -17.40
N ARG A 62 11.56 2.69 -17.80
CA ARG A 62 10.47 2.41 -16.85
C ARG A 62 10.84 1.33 -15.83
N GLN A 63 11.61 0.34 -16.24
CA GLN A 63 12.01 -0.78 -15.39
C GLN A 63 13.00 -0.33 -14.31
N ASP A 64 13.87 0.63 -14.60
CA ASP A 64 14.77 1.27 -13.66
C ASP A 64 13.98 1.93 -12.52
N TYR A 65 12.98 2.76 -12.85
CA TYR A 65 12.09 3.37 -11.86
C TYR A 65 11.36 2.32 -11.03
N GLN A 66 10.75 1.33 -11.69
CA GLN A 66 9.96 0.29 -11.04
C GLN A 66 10.80 -0.50 -10.02
N ARG A 67 12.05 -0.81 -10.35
CA ARG A 67 12.98 -1.49 -9.43
C ARG A 67 13.24 -0.68 -8.15
N VAL A 68 13.44 0.63 -8.27
CA VAL A 68 13.65 1.52 -7.11
C VAL A 68 12.36 1.66 -6.31
N ILE A 69 11.22 1.91 -6.97
CA ILE A 69 9.90 2.00 -6.35
C ILE A 69 9.60 0.75 -5.52
N ASP A 70 9.80 -0.44 -6.08
CA ASP A 70 9.51 -1.69 -5.37
C ASP A 70 10.45 -1.92 -4.18
N SER A 71 11.67 -1.39 -4.22
CA SER A 71 12.59 -1.45 -3.09
C SER A 71 12.08 -0.65 -1.89
N TYR A 72 11.56 0.56 -2.11
CA TYR A 72 10.93 1.36 -1.06
C TYR A 72 9.59 0.76 -0.61
N ARG A 73 8.78 0.22 -1.53
CA ARG A 73 7.53 -0.49 -1.18
C ARG A 73 7.76 -1.63 -0.21
N ARG A 74 8.85 -2.38 -0.38
CA ARG A 74 9.22 -3.46 0.55
C ARG A 74 9.43 -2.95 1.97
N VAL A 75 9.96 -1.75 2.17
CA VAL A 75 10.23 -1.19 3.50
C VAL A 75 8.93 -0.98 4.27
N TYR A 76 8.01 -0.16 3.75
CA TYR A 76 6.79 0.19 4.47
C TYR A 76 5.78 -0.97 4.53
N ARG A 77 5.81 -1.92 3.58
CA ARG A 77 5.00 -3.14 3.67
C ARG A 77 5.57 -4.14 4.67
N GLY A 78 6.90 -4.22 4.77
CA GLY A 78 7.60 -5.18 5.62
C GLY A 78 7.76 -4.73 7.07
N ALA A 79 7.82 -3.42 7.32
CA ALA A 79 7.99 -2.80 8.63
C ALA A 79 7.17 -1.49 8.74
N PRO A 80 5.83 -1.56 8.69
CA PRO A 80 4.95 -0.39 8.60
C PRO A 80 5.02 0.55 9.80
N THR A 81 5.47 0.08 10.96
CA THR A 81 5.60 0.92 12.17
C THR A 81 7.01 1.48 12.36
N SER A 82 7.94 1.20 11.45
CA SER A 82 9.33 1.66 11.54
C SER A 82 9.48 3.15 11.20
N THR A 83 10.57 3.77 11.65
CA THR A 83 10.89 5.16 11.29
C THR A 83 11.24 5.35 9.80
N LYS A 84 11.31 4.24 9.04
CA LYS A 84 11.60 4.23 7.60
C LYS A 84 10.38 3.94 6.75
N ALA A 85 9.22 3.66 7.35
CA ALA A 85 8.00 3.41 6.61
C ALA A 85 7.50 4.67 5.90
N ASP A 86 7.33 5.78 6.63
CA ASP A 86 6.77 7.00 6.05
C ASP A 86 7.68 7.66 5.00
N PRO A 87 9.03 7.76 5.15
CA PRO A 87 9.86 8.35 4.11
C PRO A 87 9.93 7.44 2.89
N SER A 88 9.81 6.12 3.07
CA SER A 88 9.70 5.19 1.93
C SER A 88 8.42 5.39 1.15
N ALA A 89 7.28 5.54 1.83
CA ALA A 89 6.00 5.79 1.18
C ALA A 89 5.99 7.13 0.43
N ALA A 90 6.62 8.17 1.00
CA ALA A 90 6.80 9.47 0.34
C ALA A 90 7.70 9.36 -0.90
N THR A 91 8.86 8.71 -0.79
CA THR A 91 9.77 8.51 -1.93
C THR A 91 9.13 7.69 -3.06
N VAL A 92 8.23 6.74 -2.76
CA VAL A 92 7.47 6.03 -3.80
C VAL A 92 6.58 7.01 -4.57
N ALA A 93 5.89 7.93 -3.89
CA ALA A 93 5.05 8.92 -4.55
C ALA A 93 5.90 9.85 -5.45
N GLU A 94 7.02 10.37 -4.94
CA GLU A 94 7.96 11.20 -5.71
C GLU A 94 8.47 10.50 -6.98
N LEU A 95 8.88 9.23 -6.88
CA LEU A 95 9.37 8.46 -8.02
C LEU A 95 8.27 8.17 -9.04
N LEU A 96 7.02 8.00 -8.59
CA LEU A 96 5.88 7.87 -9.50
C LEU A 96 5.61 9.19 -10.22
N VAL A 97 5.69 10.35 -9.55
CA VAL A 97 5.59 11.66 -10.23
C VAL A 97 6.68 11.81 -11.29
N GLU A 98 7.94 11.55 -10.92
CA GLU A 98 9.07 11.66 -11.85
C GLU A 98 8.90 10.73 -13.05
N MET A 99 8.52 9.47 -12.82
CA MET A 99 8.28 8.49 -13.87
C MET A 99 7.10 8.89 -14.76
N GLY A 100 5.98 9.32 -14.17
CA GLY A 100 4.78 9.74 -14.89
C GLY A 100 5.06 10.91 -15.82
N ARG A 101 5.68 11.98 -15.31
CA ARG A 101 6.05 13.16 -16.12
C ARG A 101 7.03 12.84 -17.23
N ARG A 102 8.05 12.03 -16.92
CA ARG A 102 9.08 11.64 -17.89
C ARG A 102 8.50 10.88 -19.08
N PHE A 103 7.55 9.99 -18.83
CA PHE A 103 7.00 9.11 -19.86
C PHE A 103 5.61 9.54 -20.32
N ASP A 104 5.16 10.74 -19.95
CA ASP A 104 3.84 11.29 -20.28
C ASP A 104 2.71 10.30 -19.99
N ASP A 105 2.69 9.79 -18.75
CA ASP A 105 1.82 8.69 -18.34
C ASP A 105 0.89 9.06 -17.19
N ASP A 106 -0.32 9.48 -17.56
CA ASP A 106 -1.42 9.80 -16.65
C ASP A 106 -1.74 8.68 -15.67
N THR A 107 -1.57 7.41 -16.05
CA THR A 107 -1.87 6.28 -15.17
C THR A 107 -0.86 6.21 -14.03
N VAL A 108 0.41 6.49 -14.34
CA VAL A 108 1.47 6.58 -13.32
C VAL A 108 1.28 7.82 -12.45
N LEU A 109 0.88 8.96 -13.02
CA LEU A 109 0.56 10.18 -12.27
C LEU A 109 -0.62 9.98 -11.30
N ARG A 110 -1.69 9.33 -11.75
CA ARG A 110 -2.82 8.95 -10.87
C ARG A 110 -2.38 7.98 -9.78
N SER A 111 -1.44 7.08 -10.07
CA SER A 111 -0.83 6.21 -9.05
C SER A 111 -0.01 6.99 -8.03
N ALA A 112 0.65 8.08 -8.43
CA ALA A 112 1.35 8.98 -7.51
C ALA A 112 0.38 9.69 -6.56
N ILE A 113 -0.75 10.18 -7.07
CA ILE A 113 -1.83 10.78 -6.26
C ILE A 113 -2.32 9.78 -5.22
N GLN A 114 -2.68 8.57 -5.64
CA GLN A 114 -3.12 7.50 -4.73
C GLN A 114 -2.07 7.17 -3.66
N GLN A 115 -0.79 7.21 -4.02
CA GLN A 115 0.29 6.97 -3.09
C GLN A 115 0.45 8.11 -2.06
N TYR A 116 0.26 9.38 -2.47
CA TYR A 116 0.24 10.51 -1.55
C TYR A 116 -0.97 10.46 -0.60
N GLU A 117 -2.14 10.08 -1.09
CA GLU A 117 -3.32 9.84 -0.25
C GLU A 117 -3.06 8.72 0.77
N PHE A 118 -2.46 7.62 0.33
CA PHE A 118 -2.02 6.53 1.21
C PHE A 118 -1.04 7.04 2.27
N LEU A 119 -0.04 7.85 1.90
CA LEU A 119 0.91 8.43 2.85
C LEU A 119 0.18 9.23 3.93
N ARG A 120 -0.75 10.10 3.54
CA ARG A 120 -1.50 10.96 4.46
C ARG A 120 -2.41 10.15 5.40
N ARG A 121 -3.02 9.07 4.89
CA ARG A 121 -3.93 8.21 5.66
C ARG A 121 -3.19 7.28 6.62
N GLU A 122 -2.18 6.57 6.14
CA GLU A 122 -1.46 5.56 6.94
C GLU A 122 -0.36 6.16 7.81
N TYR A 123 0.19 7.32 7.42
CA TYR A 123 1.28 8.01 8.13
C TYR A 123 0.93 9.48 8.41
N PRO A 124 -0.12 9.77 9.19
CA PRO A 124 -0.57 11.14 9.47
C PRO A 124 0.48 11.98 10.22
N GLY A 125 1.45 11.34 10.89
CA GLY A 125 2.59 12.00 11.53
C GLY A 125 3.75 12.35 10.58
N SER A 126 3.69 11.93 9.31
CA SER A 126 4.79 12.16 8.36
C SER A 126 5.02 13.65 8.14
N LYS A 127 6.29 14.03 8.01
CA LYS A 127 6.70 15.39 7.68
C LYS A 127 6.28 15.78 6.26
N SER A 128 6.23 14.81 5.34
CA SER A 128 5.89 15.01 3.93
C SER A 128 4.39 15.12 3.65
N ARG A 129 3.51 15.02 4.67
CA ARG A 129 2.05 15.04 4.46
C ARG A 129 1.52 16.36 3.88
N PHE A 130 2.21 17.47 4.14
CA PHE A 130 1.83 18.79 3.64
C PHE A 130 2.31 18.97 2.21
N ASP A 131 3.57 18.62 1.94
CA ASP A 131 4.13 18.59 0.58
C ASP A 131 3.29 17.69 -0.33
N ALA A 132 2.79 16.56 0.19
CA ALA A 132 1.88 15.66 -0.53
C ALA A 132 0.61 16.36 -1.05
N LEU A 133 -0.02 17.25 -0.26
CA LEU A 133 -1.20 17.99 -0.71
C LEU A 133 -0.86 18.94 -1.85
N PHE A 134 0.26 19.65 -1.71
CA PHE A 134 0.74 20.59 -2.71
C PHE A 134 1.03 19.87 -4.04
N THR A 135 1.80 18.78 -3.99
CA THR A 135 2.15 18.00 -5.19
C THR A 135 0.92 17.36 -5.84
N VAL A 136 -0.07 16.88 -5.07
CA VAL A 136 -1.34 16.38 -5.66
C VAL A 136 -2.06 17.48 -6.45
N GLY A 137 -2.11 18.70 -5.92
CA GLY A 137 -2.68 19.85 -6.62
C GLY A 137 -1.93 20.17 -7.91
N GLU A 138 -0.60 20.16 -7.88
CA GLU A 138 0.24 20.34 -9.08
C GLU A 138 -0.02 19.26 -10.13
N ILE A 139 -0.12 17.98 -9.73
CA ILE A 139 -0.39 16.90 -10.68
C ILE A 139 -1.75 17.10 -11.35
N TYR A 140 -2.80 17.40 -10.58
CA TYR A 140 -4.12 17.62 -11.17
C TYR A 140 -4.17 18.81 -12.10
N LYS A 141 -3.55 19.93 -11.71
CA LYS A 141 -3.62 21.17 -12.46
C LYS A 141 -2.68 21.19 -13.68
N ASP A 142 -1.44 20.81 -13.47
CA ASP A 142 -0.36 21.04 -14.44
C ASP A 142 -0.07 19.79 -15.28
N ASP A 143 -0.32 18.58 -14.75
CA ASP A 143 -0.02 17.33 -15.46
C ASP A 143 -1.28 16.63 -16.03
N LEU A 144 -2.45 16.70 -15.36
CA LEU A 144 -3.68 15.97 -15.77
C LEU A 144 -4.77 16.86 -16.39
N ASP A 145 -4.57 18.18 -16.48
CA ASP A 145 -5.56 19.17 -16.97
C ASP A 145 -6.95 19.05 -16.30
N ASP A 146 -6.98 18.70 -15.00
CA ASP A 146 -8.20 18.54 -14.19
C ASP A 146 -8.13 19.43 -12.93
N PRO A 147 -8.16 20.76 -13.07
CA PRO A 147 -8.03 21.69 -11.95
C PRO A 147 -9.21 21.62 -10.97
N ALA A 148 -10.32 20.99 -11.34
CA ALA A 148 -11.46 20.80 -10.45
C ALA A 148 -11.11 19.90 -9.24
N GLN A 149 -10.17 18.97 -9.43
CA GLN A 149 -9.68 18.04 -8.41
C GLN A 149 -8.49 18.58 -7.61
N ALA A 150 -7.92 19.73 -7.98
CA ALA A 150 -6.73 20.31 -7.35
C ALA A 150 -7.00 21.04 -6.01
N ARG A 151 -7.99 20.61 -5.22
CA ARG A 151 -8.53 21.34 -4.05
C ARG A 151 -8.22 20.68 -2.71
#